data_AF-A0A849M713-F1
#
_entry.id   AF-A0A849M713-F1
#
_cell.length_a   1.000
_cell.length_b   1.000
_cell.length_c   1.000
_cell.angle_alpha   90.00
_cell.angle_beta   90.00
_cell.angle_gamma   90.00
#
_symmetry.space_group_name_H-M   'P 1'
#
loop_
_entity.id
_entity.type
_entity.pdbx_description
1 polymer ?
#
loop_
_entity_poly.entity_id
_entity_poly.type
_entity_poly.pdbx_seq_one_letter_code
_entity_poly.pdbx_strand_id
1 'polypeptide(L)' 'MAMKQLPEDFKEFIKCLNENNVRYLLLGGWAVGIYRNPRATKDIDFLVAIDDKNIEGWPTL' A
#
# COMPACT_ATOMS: atom_id res chain seq x y z
N MET A 1 -9.46 -5.72 -21.33
CA MET A 1 -8.78 -6.35 -20.17
C MET A 1 -9.50 -5.88 -18.92
N ALA A 2 -9.96 -6.78 -18.06
CA ALA A 2 -10.59 -6.39 -16.80
C ALA A 2 -9.57 -5.68 -15.92
N MET A 3 -9.93 -4.52 -15.34
CA MET A 3 -9.14 -3.91 -14.29
C MET A 3 -9.00 -4.92 -13.15
N LYS A 4 -7.78 -5.34 -12.85
CA LYS A 4 -7.51 -6.24 -11.73
C LYS A 4 -7.86 -5.46 -10.46
N GLN A 5 -8.93 -5.85 -9.79
CA GLN A 5 -9.26 -5.25 -8.50
C GLN A 5 -8.17 -5.60 -7.49
N LEU A 6 -7.85 -4.64 -6.63
CA LEU A 6 -6.94 -4.87 -5.51
C LEU A 6 -7.53 -6.00 -4.64
N PRO A 7 -6.73 -7.02 -4.28
CA PRO A 7 -7.11 -8.02 -3.29
C PRO A 7 -7.66 -7.38 -2.01
N GLU A 8 -8.60 -8.05 -1.34
CA GLU A 8 -9.33 -7.47 -0.21
C GLU A 8 -8.42 -7.26 1.01
N ASP A 9 -7.50 -8.18 1.26
CA ASP A 9 -6.45 -8.08 2.27
C ASP A 9 -5.58 -6.83 2.09
N PHE A 10 -5.21 -6.50 0.85
CA PHE A 10 -4.46 -5.28 0.55
C PHE A 10 -5.30 -4.01 0.79
N LYS A 11 -6.60 -4.04 0.50
CA LYS A 11 -7.50 -2.91 0.81
C LYS A 11 -7.63 -2.72 2.32
N GLU A 12 -7.80 -3.79 3.08
CA GLU A 12 -7.90 -3.75 4.54
C GLU A 12 -6.62 -3.20 5.17
N PHE A 13 -5.45 -3.64 4.67
CA PHE A 13 -4.18 -3.12 5.14
C PHE A 13 -4.00 -1.62 4.84
N ILE A 14 -4.29 -1.18 3.61
CA ILE A 14 -4.25 0.24 3.23
C ILE A 14 -5.21 1.07 4.09
N LYS A 15 -6.43 0.55 4.35
CA LYS A 15 -7.40 1.19 5.22
C LYS A 15 -6.85 1.35 6.64
N CYS A 16 -6.23 0.32 7.20
CA CYS A 16 -5.59 0.36 8.52
C CYS A 16 -4.49 1.44 8.60
N LEU A 17 -3.62 1.52 7.58
CA LEU A 17 -2.59 2.56 7.51
C LEU A 17 -3.20 3.97 7.47
N ASN A 18 -4.27 4.15 6.67
CA ASN A 18 -4.94 5.43 6.55
C ASN A 18 -5.64 5.86 7.85
N GLU A 19 -6.31 4.93 8.54
CA GLU A 19 -6.99 5.18 9.82
C GLU A 19 -6.00 5.58 10.92
N ASN A 20 -4.77 5.05 10.89
CA ASN A 20 -3.70 5.43 11.82
C ASN A 20 -2.84 6.61 11.34
N ASN A 21 -3.23 7.29 10.25
CA ASN A 21 -2.50 8.43 9.68
C ASN A 21 -1.03 8.12 9.31
N VAL A 22 -0.73 6.88 8.94
CA VAL A 22 0.61 6.49 8.49
C VAL A 22 0.89 7.13 7.13
N ARG A 23 2.00 7.83 7.05
CA ARG A 23 2.57 8.39 5.82
C ARG A 23 3.44 7.35 5.14
N TYR A 24 3.00 6.94 3.96
CA TYR A 24 3.69 5.97 3.11
C TYR A 24 3.57 6.36 1.64
N LEU A 25 4.38 5.72 0.81
CA LEU A 25 4.31 5.75 -0.65
C LEU A 25 4.16 4.32 -1.15
N LEU A 26 3.12 4.07 -1.97
CA LEU A 26 2.94 2.80 -2.67
C LEU A 26 3.99 2.67 -3.78
N LEU A 27 4.69 1.54 -3.79
CA LEU A 27 5.73 1.21 -4.75
C LEU A 27 5.41 -0.09 -5.50
N GLY A 28 6.37 -0.52 -6.33
CA GLY A 28 6.37 -1.86 -6.91
C GLY A 28 5.33 -2.08 -8.01
N GLY A 29 4.97 -3.35 -8.20
CA GLY A 29 4.13 -3.80 -9.31
C GLY A 29 2.73 -3.19 -9.32
N TRP A 30 2.14 -2.93 -8.14
CA TRP A 30 0.85 -2.26 -8.01
C TRP A 30 0.90 -0.79 -8.43
N ALA A 31 1.91 -0.03 -7.98
CA ALA A 31 2.09 1.35 -8.41
C ALA A 31 2.21 1.46 -9.94
N VAL A 32 3.02 0.59 -10.56
CA VAL A 32 3.16 0.55 -12.02
C VAL A 32 1.85 0.12 -12.70
N GLY A 33 1.18 -0.90 -12.17
CA GLY A 33 -0.04 -1.46 -12.75
C GLY A 33 -1.22 -0.49 -12.76
N ILE A 34 -1.27 0.45 -11.83
CA ILE A 34 -2.29 1.50 -11.77
C ILE A 34 -2.04 2.60 -12.81
N TYR A 35 -0.79 3.08 -12.96
CA TYR A 35 -0.48 4.25 -13.78
C TYR A 35 0.03 3.94 -15.20
N ARG A 36 0.43 2.70 -15.47
CA ARG A 36 1.02 2.27 -16.74
C ARG A 36 0.29 1.02 -17.25
N ASN A 37 1.04 -0.04 -17.56
CA ASN A 37 0.48 -1.31 -18.00
C ASN A 37 0.29 -2.26 -16.81
N PRO A 38 -0.78 -3.06 -16.80
CA PRO A 38 -0.96 -4.11 -15.80
C PRO A 38 0.27 -5.01 -15.73
N ARG A 39 0.90 -5.08 -14.55
CA ARG A 39 2.01 -5.98 -14.27
C ARG A 39 1.54 -7.02 -13.27
N ALA A 40 1.73 -8.29 -13.60
CA ALA A 40 1.47 -9.36 -12.64
C ALA A 40 2.47 -9.26 -11.48
N THR A 41 1.95 -9.07 -10.27
CA THR A 41 2.70 -9.11 -9.01
C THR A 41 1.82 -9.79 -7.96
N LYS A 42 2.45 -10.39 -6.94
CA LYS A 42 1.76 -11.11 -5.85
C LYS A 42 1.84 -10.37 -4.51
N ASP A 43 2.80 -9.47 -4.39
CA ASP A 43 3.12 -8.65 -3.23
C ASP A 43 2.68 -7.20 -3.42
N ILE A 44 2.81 -6.42 -2.36
CA ILE A 44 2.59 -4.98 -2.34
C ILE A 44 3.71 -4.32 -1.55
N ASP A 45 4.34 -3.31 -2.12
CA ASP A 45 5.51 -2.65 -1.57
C ASP A 45 5.16 -1.25 -1.06
N PHE A 46 5.60 -0.91 0.14
CA PHE A 46 5.41 0.40 0.74
C PHE A 46 6.74 0.99 1.20
N LEU A 47 6.98 2.25 0.88
CA LEU A 47 8.03 3.05 1.51
C LEU A 47 7.39 3.93 2.59
N VAL A 48 7.90 3.88 3.81
CA VAL A 48 7.29 4.50 4.99
C VAL A 48 8.19 5.64 5.48
N ALA A 49 7.61 6.77 5.88
CA ALA A 49 8.37 7.86 6.49
C ALA A 49 8.87 7.44 7.89
N ILE A 50 10.13 7.74 8.22
CA ILE A 50 10.82 7.26 9.43
C ILE A 50 10.96 8.35 10.50
N ASP A 51 9.89 9.08 10.79
CA ASP A 51 9.81 10.00 11.92
C ASP A 51 8.96 9.42 13.04
N ASP A 52 9.28 9.84 14.28
CA ASP A 52 8.67 9.30 15.50
C ASP A 52 7.13 9.31 15.45
N LYS A 53 6.55 10.42 14.99
CA LYS A 53 5.08 10.56 14.85
C LYS A 53 4.49 9.52 13.88
N ASN A 54 5.21 9.21 12.81
CA ASN A 54 4.75 8.24 11.82
C ASN A 54 4.89 6.81 12.31
N ILE A 55 5.95 6.53 13.07
CA ILE A 55 6.23 5.21 13.66
C ILE A 55 5.23 4.91 14.78
N GLU A 56 4.84 5.90 15.59
CA GLU A 56 3.77 5.76 16.60
C GLU A 56 2.43 5.33 15.99
N GLY A 57 2.12 5.82 14.78
CA GLY A 57 0.94 5.41 14.03
C GLY A 57 1.08 4.07 13.32
N TRP A 58 2.26 3.43 13.32
CA TRP A 58 2.45 2.16 12.64
C TRP A 58 1.62 1.06 13.32
N PRO A 59 0.79 0.30 12.59
CA PRO A 59 0.04 -0.81 13.18
C PRO A 59 1.01 -1.88 13.67
N THR A 60 1.09 -2.06 14.99
CA THR A 60 1.73 -3.24 15.59
C THR A 60 0.72 -4.39 15.54
N LEU A 61 1.12 -5.50 14.91
CA LEU A 61 0.38 -6.77 14.96
C LEU A 61 0.34 -7.33 16.38
#